data_AF-A0A0F9HEM3-F1
#
_entry.id   AF-A0A0F9HEM3-F1
#
_cell.length_a   1.000
_cell.length_b   1.000
_cell.length_c   1.000
_cell.angle_alpha   90.00
_cell.angle_beta   90.00
_cell.angle_gamma   90.00
#
_symmetry.space_group_name_H-M   'P 1'
#
loop_
_entity.id
_entity.type
_entity.pdbx_description
1 polymer ?
#
loop_
_entity_poly.entity_id
_entity_poly.type
_entity_poly.pdbx_seq_one_letter_code
_entity_poly.pdbx_strand_id
1 'polypeptide(L)'
;MSADLVMYEEEFKRIDEELHNLKNSANASVVFLVDKNGQLIATAGDTQDVDTTSLASLTAGNIAATGGIAKLLGEEEFTILFHEGAKDNINI
;
A
#
# COMPACT_ATOMS: atom_id res chain seq x y z
N MET A 1 20.54 0.11 10.04
CA MET A 1 20.41 1.55 9.76
C MET A 1 19.39 1.70 8.66
N SER A 2 18.18 2.13 8.99
CA SER A 2 17.24 2.59 7.97
C SER A 2 17.83 3.86 7.37
N ALA A 3 18.10 3.87 6.07
CA ALA A 3 18.41 5.11 5.39
C ALA A 3 17.16 6.00 5.48
N ASP A 4 17.29 7.22 6.00
CA ASP A 4 16.23 8.21 5.87
C ASP A 4 16.04 8.47 4.37
N LEU A 5 14.94 7.98 3.83
CA LEU A 5 14.56 8.24 2.46
C LEU A 5 14.10 9.69 2.39
N VAL A 6 14.93 10.55 1.80
CA VAL A 6 14.55 11.93 1.47
C VAL A 6 13.95 11.91 0.08
N MET A 7 12.66 12.25 -0.02
CA MET A 7 11.94 12.36 -1.29
C MET A 7 11.83 13.83 -1.68
N TYR A 8 12.34 14.17 -2.85
CA TYR A 8 12.23 15.51 -3.41
C TYR A 8 10.92 15.69 -4.18
N GLU A 9 10.52 16.94 -4.40
CA GLU A 9 9.24 17.28 -5.03
C GLU A 9 9.07 16.65 -6.42
N GLU A 10 10.13 16.58 -7.23
CA GLU A 10 10.08 15.99 -8.56
C GLU A 10 9.83 14.47 -8.52
N GLU A 11 10.43 13.77 -7.54
CA GLU A 11 10.22 12.35 -7.33
C GLU A 11 8.80 12.07 -6.83
N PHE A 12 8.33 12.90 -5.90
CA PHE A 12 6.96 12.81 -5.39
C PHE A 12 5.93 13.02 -6.50
N LYS A 13 6.12 14.02 -7.38
CA LYS A 13 5.21 14.26 -8.51
C LYS A 13 5.11 13.05 -9.44
N ARG A 14 6.25 12.42 -9.74
CA ARG A 14 6.25 11.21 -10.58
C ARG A 14 5.52 10.05 -9.91
N ILE A 15 5.69 9.87 -8.60
CA ILE A 15 4.95 8.87 -7.84
C ILE A 15 3.45 9.16 -7.87
N ASP A 16 3.05 10.41 -7.63
CA ASP A 16 1.65 10.83 -7.60
C ASP A 16 0.97 10.62 -8.96
N GLU A 17 1.65 10.96 -10.06
CA GLU A 17 1.16 10.71 -11.42
C GLU A 17 0.92 9.23 -11.69
N GLU A 18 1.86 8.36 -11.30
CA GLU A 18 1.71 6.91 -11.47
C GLU A 18 0.58 6.33 -10.62
N LEU A 19 0.38 6.84 -9.39
CA LEU A 19 -0.76 6.42 -8.56
C LEU A 19 -2.10 6.79 -9.20
N HIS A 20 -2.21 7.98 -9.78
CA HIS A 20 -3.41 8.40 -10.49
C HIS A 20 -3.65 7.55 -11.75
N ASN A 21 -2.60 7.22 -12.50
CA ASN A 21 -2.67 6.33 -13.66
C ASN A 21 -3.14 4.92 -13.26
N LEU A 22 -2.60 4.37 -12.17
CA LEU A 22 -3.02 3.09 -11.64
C LEU A 22 -4.49 3.11 -11.19
N LYS A 23 -4.88 4.14 -10.44
CA LYS A 23 -6.26 4.30 -9.97
C LYS A 23 -7.26 4.32 -11.13
N ASN A 24 -6.93 5.02 -12.21
CA ASN A 24 -7.80 5.13 -13.38
C ASN A 24 -7.81 3.85 -14.23
N SER A 25 -6.64 3.25 -14.47
CA SER A 25 -6.53 2.02 -15.29
C SER A 25 -7.16 0.80 -14.61
N ALA A 26 -7.06 0.70 -13.28
CA ALA A 26 -7.69 -0.35 -12.49
C ALA A 26 -9.18 -0.06 -12.16
N ASN A 27 -9.68 1.14 -12.47
CA ASN A 27 -10.98 1.63 -12.00
C ASN A 27 -11.18 1.45 -10.49
N ALA A 28 -10.11 1.67 -9.72
CA ALA A 28 -10.13 1.55 -8.27
C ALA A 28 -10.84 2.76 -7.63
N SER A 29 -11.50 2.56 -6.50
CA SER A 29 -12.03 3.67 -5.69
C SER A 29 -10.91 4.53 -5.13
N VAL A 30 -9.84 3.87 -4.64
CA VAL A 30 -8.67 4.51 -4.04
C VAL A 30 -7.43 3.62 -4.20
N VAL A 31 -6.26 4.25 -4.27
CA VAL A 31 -4.94 3.62 -4.30
C VAL A 31 -4.04 4.29 -3.26
N PHE A 32 -3.28 3.47 -2.54
CA PHE A 32 -2.33 3.91 -1.52
C PHE A 32 -0.93 3.39 -1.86
N LEU A 33 0.08 4.23 -1.67
CA LEU A 33 1.47 3.80 -1.61
C LEU A 33 1.95 3.93 -0.17
N VAL A 34 2.36 2.81 0.42
CA VAL A 34 2.72 2.71 1.84
C VAL A 34 4.11 2.06 1.94
N ASP A 35 5.01 2.66 2.71
CA ASP A 35 6.28 2.02 3.05
C ASP A 35 6.04 0.81 3.97
N LYS A 36 6.97 -0.16 3.96
CA LYS A 36 6.90 -1.36 4.80
C LYS A 36 6.76 -1.10 6.31
N ASN A 37 7.13 0.09 6.77
CA ASN A 37 6.97 0.50 8.17
C ASN A 37 5.58 1.10 8.48
N GLY A 38 4.67 1.15 7.51
CA GLY A 38 3.32 1.70 7.66
C GLY A 38 3.22 3.20 7.40
N GLN A 39 4.28 3.84 6.90
CA GLN A 39 4.25 5.25 6.51
C GLN A 39 3.54 5.40 5.17
N LEU A 40 2.47 6.22 5.15
CA LEU A 40 1.80 6.59 3.91
C LEU A 40 2.67 7.56 3.10
N ILE A 41 2.97 7.19 1.85
CA ILE A 41 3.81 7.96 0.93
C ILE A 41 2.93 8.82 0.01
N ALA A 42 1.94 8.22 -0.64
CA ALA A 42 1.06 8.91 -1.59
C ALA A 42 -0.31 8.22 -1.69
N THR A 43 -1.31 8.94 -2.18
CA THR A 43 -2.70 8.44 -2.33
C THR A 43 -3.36 9.02 -3.57
N ALA A 44 -4.19 8.23 -4.25
CA ALA A 44 -5.04 8.71 -5.35
C ALA A 44 -6.46 8.14 -5.22
N GLY A 45 -7.48 8.96 -5.50
CA GLY A 45 -8.89 8.57 -5.39
C GLY A 45 -9.64 9.30 -4.26
N ASP A 46 -10.82 8.78 -3.91
CA ASP A 46 -11.64 9.39 -2.85
C ASP A 46 -11.26 8.81 -1.47
N THR A 47 -10.69 9.65 -0.62
CA THR A 47 -10.22 9.29 0.72
C THR A 47 -11.08 9.88 1.84
N GLN A 48 -12.17 10.60 1.52
CA GLN A 48 -12.93 11.34 2.54
C GLN A 48 -13.49 10.46 3.66
N ASP A 49 -13.86 9.22 3.34
CA ASP A 49 -14.46 8.28 4.28
C ASP A 49 -13.46 7.22 4.81
N VAL A 50 -12.18 7.32 4.45
CA VAL A 50 -11.17 6.31 4.80
C VAL A 50 -10.10 6.91 5.72
N ASP A 51 -9.92 6.32 6.90
CA ASP A 51 -8.76 6.59 7.74
C ASP A 51 -7.51 5.95 7.12
N THR A 52 -6.85 6.73 6.27
CA THR A 52 -5.68 6.33 5.51
C THR A 52 -4.48 5.97 6.40
N THR A 53 -4.38 6.57 7.59
CA THR A 53 -3.29 6.31 8.54
C THR A 53 -3.48 4.97 9.22
N SER A 54 -4.70 4.68 9.68
CA SER A 54 -5.05 3.38 10.22
C SER A 54 -4.89 2.27 9.18
N LEU A 55 -5.32 2.51 7.93
CA LEU A 55 -5.17 1.53 6.85
C LEU A 55 -3.70 1.23 6.54
N ALA A 56 -2.85 2.26 6.43
CA ALA A 56 -1.41 2.08 6.21
C ALA A 56 -0.75 1.25 7.33
N SER A 57 -1.10 1.54 8.59
CA SER A 57 -0.58 0.80 9.74
C SER A 57 -1.03 -0.67 9.75
N LEU A 58 -2.31 -0.92 9.46
CA LEU A 58 -2.86 -2.28 9.39
C LEU A 58 -2.25 -3.08 8.23
N THR A 59 -2.07 -2.46 7.07
CA THR A 59 -1.43 -3.09 5.90
C THR A 59 0.01 -3.49 6.21
N ALA A 60 0.81 -2.61 6.84
CA ALA A 60 2.18 -2.95 7.25
C ALA A 60 2.21 -4.09 8.28
N GLY A 61 1.29 -4.08 9.25
CA GLY A 61 1.12 -5.19 10.20
C GLY A 61 0.77 -6.51 9.52
N ASN A 62 -0.13 -6.48 8.53
CA ASN A 62 -0.52 -7.65 7.75
C ASN A 62 0.67 -8.22 6.96
N ILE A 63 1.42 -7.37 6.25
CA ILE A 63 2.62 -7.77 5.50
C ILE A 63 3.69 -8.36 6.43
N ALA A 64 3.90 -7.78 7.61
CA ALA A 64 4.84 -8.30 8.60
C ALA A 64 4.42 -9.70 9.10
N ALA A 65 3.12 -9.91 9.36
CA ALA A 65 2.59 -11.18 9.81
C ALA A 65 2.64 -12.25 8.71
N THR A 66 2.22 -11.93 7.49
CA THR A 66 2.23 -12.87 6.36
C THR A 66 3.66 -13.17 5.91
N GLY A 67 4.60 -12.23 6.01
CA GLY A 67 6.03 -12.50 5.83
C GLY A 67 6.60 -13.48 6.86
N GLY A 68 6.07 -13.47 8.10
CA GLY A 68 6.36 -14.50 9.10
C GLY A 68 5.87 -15.88 8.68
N ILE A 69 4.66 -15.96 8.12
CA ILE A 69 4.07 -17.21 7.60
C ILE A 69 4.88 -17.72 6.40
N ALA A 70 5.25 -16.86 5.46
CA ALA A 70 6.05 -17.21 4.28
C ALA A 70 7.36 -17.92 4.71
N LYS A 71 8.08 -17.34 5.66
CA LYS A 71 9.31 -17.95 6.22
C LYS A 71 9.08 -19.31 6.86
N LEU A 72 7.96 -19.50 7.56
CA LEU A 72 7.61 -20.80 8.16
C LEU A 72 7.34 -21.87 7.09
N LEU A 73 6.85 -21.46 5.92
CA LEU A 73 6.60 -22.35 4.78
C LEU A 73 7.82 -22.53 3.86
N GLY A 74 8.91 -21.78 4.10
CA GLY A 74 10.10 -21.80 3.26
C GLY A 74 10.02 -20.88 2.04
N GLU A 75 9.03 -19.99 1.99
CA GLU A 75 8.87 -18.96 0.96
C GLU A 75 9.60 -17.67 1.35
N GLU A 76 10.03 -16.87 0.36
CA GLU A 76 10.65 -15.57 0.61
C GLU A 76 9.62 -14.53 1.08
N GLU A 77 8.51 -14.40 0.34
CA GLU A 77 7.38 -13.54 0.65
C GLU A 77 6.13 -13.92 -0.15
N PHE A 78 4.95 -13.50 0.30
CA PHE A 78 3.74 -13.56 -0.53
C PHE A 78 3.72 -12.35 -1.45
N THR A 79 3.57 -12.58 -2.76
CA THR A 79 3.64 -11.53 -3.78
C THR A 79 2.32 -10.79 -4.00
N ILE A 80 1.20 -11.36 -3.56
CA ILE A 80 -0.15 -10.79 -3.69
C ILE A 80 -0.97 -11.19 -2.46
N LEU A 81 -1.63 -10.23 -1.83
CA LEU A 81 -2.66 -10.48 -0.82
C LEU A 81 -3.99 -9.90 -1.26
N PHE A 82 -4.98 -10.77 -1.47
CA PHE A 82 -6.32 -10.37 -1.87
C PHE A 82 -7.33 -10.62 -0.75
N HIS A 83 -8.12 -9.60 -0.43
CA HIS A 83 -9.18 -9.67 0.57
C HIS A 83 -10.50 -9.31 -0.11
N GLU A 84 -11.41 -10.28 -0.16
CA GLU A 84 -12.76 -10.09 -0.70
C GLU A 84 -13.71 -9.63 0.41
N GLY A 85 -14.39 -8.52 0.18
CA GLY A 85 -15.42 -8.01 1.07
C GLY A 85 -16.80 -8.11 0.45
N ALA A 86 -17.84 -7.90 1.26
CA ALA A 86 -19.23 -7.94 0.78
C ALA A 86 -19.58 -6.77 -0.17
N LYS A 87 -18.76 -5.71 -0.20
CA LYS A 87 -18.98 -4.50 -1.00
C LYS A 87 -17.74 -4.14 -1.80
N ASP A 88 -16.60 -4.12 -1.13
CA ASP A 88 -15.33 -3.69 -1.70
C ASP A 88 -14.26 -4.76 -1.47
N ASN A 89 -13.31 -4.82 -2.41
CA ASN A 89 -12.19 -5.75 -2.37
C ASN A 89 -10.89 -4.97 -2.24
N ILE A 90 -9.91 -5.58 -1.58
CA ILE A 90 -8.59 -4.97 -1.38
C ILE A 90 -7.54 -5.89 -2.01
N ASN A 91 -6.74 -5.32 -2.90
CA ASN A 91 -5.50 -5.91 -3.41
C ASN A 91 -4.33 -5.18 -2.74
N ILE A 92 -3.44 -5.94 -2.10
CA ILE A 92 -2.20 -5.48 -1.48
C ILE A 92 -1.03 -6.15 -2.18
#